data_AF-A0A1F4XQV5-F1
#
_entry.id   AF-A0A1F4XQV5-F1
#
_cell.length_a   1.000
_cell.length_b   1.000
_cell.length_c   1.000
_cell.angle_alpha   90.00
_cell.angle_beta   90.00
_cell.angle_gamma   90.00
#
_symmetry.space_group_name_H-M   'P 1'
#
loop_
_entity.id
_entity.type
_entity.pdbx_description
1 polymer ?
#
loop_
_entity_poly.entity_id
_entity_poly.type
_entity_poly.pdbx_seq_one_letter_code
_entity_poly.pdbx_strand_id
1 'polypeptide(L)'
;MPGQELFSPTTYPNSDGYYGPSGIIVRVDSIINDKLYAYIYVPIPAFSLLTPVDSAFIPYNVTFNWSDPNPWEQLRYDLYVSTSKIFNPDSTSIYDSLLSRQFIDTLATGRYYWKVRAYNSSIERWSSQIRTLMSVLRGDANNDAKVTIADVVYLVNYLFKGGPPSYLLEAGDANCDGNVTVSDVIYLINYLFKGGPKPC
;
A
#
# COMPACT_ATOMS: atom_id res chain seq x y z
N MET A 1 -35.74 12.37 -6.31
CA MET A 1 -36.77 12.00 -7.31
C MET A 1 -36.47 10.58 -7.76
N PRO A 2 -37.47 9.69 -7.90
CA PRO A 2 -37.21 8.32 -8.36
C PRO A 2 -36.73 8.36 -9.81
N GLY A 3 -35.62 7.67 -10.11
CA GLY A 3 -35.11 7.52 -11.46
C GLY A 3 -36.09 6.72 -12.32
N GLN A 4 -36.21 7.07 -13.60
CA GLN A 4 -36.97 6.25 -14.55
C GLN A 4 -36.18 4.98 -14.83
N GLU A 5 -36.80 3.82 -14.59
CA GLU A 5 -36.17 2.50 -14.76
C GLU A 5 -36.31 1.93 -16.18
N LEU A 6 -36.97 2.62 -17.12
CA LEU A 6 -37.26 2.11 -18.46
C LEU A 6 -37.08 3.16 -19.55
N PHE A 7 -36.13 2.94 -20.46
CA PHE A 7 -36.08 3.60 -21.76
C PHE A 7 -37.26 3.10 -22.60
N SER A 8 -38.23 3.96 -22.89
CA SER A 8 -39.35 3.65 -23.78
C SER A 8 -39.15 4.37 -25.12
N PRO A 9 -39.92 4.04 -26.17
CA PRO A 9 -39.86 4.74 -27.47
C PRO A 9 -40.17 6.25 -27.41
N THR A 10 -40.60 6.76 -26.26
CA THR A 10 -40.94 8.17 -26.02
C THR A 10 -39.86 8.94 -25.24
N THR A 11 -38.76 8.29 -24.87
CA THR A 11 -37.65 8.96 -24.17
C THR A 11 -36.75 9.64 -25.21
N TYR A 12 -36.88 10.97 -25.34
CA TYR A 12 -35.97 11.74 -26.20
C TYR A 12 -34.57 11.79 -25.56
N PRO A 13 -33.51 11.38 -26.28
CA PRO A 13 -32.15 11.59 -25.81
C PRO A 13 -31.88 13.10 -25.80
N ASN A 14 -31.70 13.69 -24.61
CA ASN A 14 -31.19 15.05 -24.51
C ASN A 14 -29.65 15.02 -24.41
N SER A 15 -29.01 16.02 -25.00
CA SER A 15 -27.54 16.21 -24.97
C SER A 15 -26.97 16.42 -23.57
N ASP A 16 -27.84 16.62 -22.58
CA ASP A 16 -27.47 16.97 -21.21
C ASP A 16 -26.91 15.76 -20.44
N GLY A 17 -27.25 14.55 -20.87
CA GLY A 17 -26.77 13.29 -20.28
C GLY A 17 -27.57 12.88 -19.04
N TYR A 18 -27.55 11.57 -18.76
CA TYR A 18 -28.23 11.02 -17.59
C TYR A 18 -27.24 10.80 -16.45
N TYR A 19 -27.53 11.35 -15.27
CA TYR A 19 -26.74 11.13 -14.05
C TYR A 19 -27.21 9.86 -13.35
N GLY A 20 -26.39 8.81 -13.40
CA GLY A 20 -26.57 7.62 -12.58
C GLY A 20 -26.14 7.85 -11.12
N PRO A 21 -26.58 7.00 -10.17
CA PRO A 21 -26.30 7.13 -8.74
C PRO A 21 -24.81 7.10 -8.34
N SER A 22 -23.91 6.71 -9.27
CA SER A 22 -22.46 6.69 -9.07
C SER A 22 -21.71 7.78 -9.84
N GLY A 23 -22.42 8.84 -10.26
CA GLY A 23 -21.86 9.90 -11.11
C GLY A 23 -21.56 9.46 -12.55
N ILE A 24 -21.93 8.23 -12.92
CA ILE A 24 -21.88 7.75 -14.30
C ILE A 24 -22.77 8.65 -15.15
N ILE A 25 -22.22 9.24 -16.20
CA ILE A 25 -22.96 10.05 -17.16
C ILE A 25 -23.05 9.26 -18.46
N VAL A 26 -24.26 8.90 -18.87
CA VAL A 26 -24.49 8.38 -20.22
C VAL A 26 -24.97 9.54 -21.08
N ARG A 27 -24.26 9.81 -22.17
CA ARG A 27 -24.66 10.83 -23.15
C ARG A 27 -24.87 10.17 -24.49
N VAL A 28 -26.01 10.47 -25.08
CA VAL A 28 -26.31 10.04 -26.44
C VAL A 28 -25.62 10.98 -27.41
N ASP A 29 -24.85 10.39 -28.32
CA ASP A 29 -24.13 11.11 -29.37
C ASP A 29 -25.00 11.22 -30.63
N SER A 30 -25.48 10.08 -31.14
CA SER A 30 -26.32 10.06 -32.35
C SER A 30 -27.22 8.82 -32.42
N ILE A 31 -28.25 8.90 -33.27
CA ILE A 31 -29.06 7.76 -33.68
C ILE A 31 -28.99 7.68 -35.19
N ILE A 32 -28.54 6.55 -35.72
CA ILE A 32 -28.42 6.31 -37.17
C ILE A 32 -29.18 5.01 -37.47
N ASN A 33 -30.22 5.12 -38.30
CA ASN A 33 -31.19 4.05 -38.54
C ASN A 33 -31.81 3.53 -37.24
N ASP A 34 -31.63 2.24 -36.96
CA ASP A 34 -32.09 1.51 -35.78
C ASP A 34 -31.02 1.40 -34.67
N LYS A 35 -29.90 2.14 -34.79
CA LYS A 35 -28.76 2.07 -33.86
C LYS A 35 -28.59 3.36 -33.05
N LEU A 36 -28.38 3.19 -31.74
CA LEU A 36 -28.04 4.24 -30.78
C LEU A 36 -26.52 4.26 -30.55
N TYR A 37 -25.92 5.44 -30.70
CA TYR A 37 -24.52 5.70 -30.34
C TYR A 37 -24.50 6.59 -29.10
N ALA A 38 -23.81 6.12 -28.06
CA ALA A 38 -23.70 6.83 -26.79
C ALA A 38 -22.28 6.70 -26.23
N TYR A 39 -21.86 7.69 -25.47
CA TYR A 39 -20.65 7.63 -24.67
C TYR A 39 -21.01 7.57 -23.19
N ILE A 40 -20.29 6.71 -22.46
CA ILE A 40 -20.45 6.52 -21.03
C ILE A 40 -19.24 7.14 -20.36
N TYR A 41 -19.46 8.22 -19.62
CA TYR A 41 -18.48 8.75 -18.69
C TYR A 41 -18.66 8.06 -17.35
N VAL A 42 -17.67 7.27 -16.94
CA VAL A 42 -17.62 6.70 -15.59
C VAL A 42 -16.61 7.54 -14.80
N PRO A 43 -17.03 8.30 -13.77
CA PRO A 43 -16.08 8.94 -12.87
C PRO A 43 -15.22 7.83 -12.28
N ILE A 44 -13.92 7.97 -12.44
CA ILE A 44 -13.00 7.00 -11.85
C ILE A 44 -13.15 7.08 -10.33
N PRO A 45 -13.60 5.99 -9.67
CA PRO A 45 -13.73 5.98 -8.23
C PRO A 45 -12.34 6.10 -7.61
N ALA A 46 -12.28 6.61 -6.38
CA ALA A 46 -11.07 6.47 -5.59
C ALA A 46 -10.73 4.97 -5.49
N PHE A 47 -9.48 4.62 -5.74
CA PHE A 47 -9.02 3.24 -5.72
C PHE A 47 -8.46 2.89 -4.34
N SER A 48 -8.30 1.60 -4.09
CA SER A 48 -7.88 1.08 -2.79
C SER A 48 -6.41 0.67 -2.77
N LEU A 49 -5.75 0.97 -1.66
CA LEU A 49 -4.48 0.36 -1.31
C LEU A 49 -4.73 -1.09 -0.85
N LEU A 50 -3.91 -2.04 -1.29
CA LEU A 50 -4.11 -3.47 -1.03
C LEU A 50 -3.07 -4.02 -0.06
N THR A 51 -1.79 -3.96 -0.41
CA THR A 51 -0.68 -4.39 0.47
C THR A 51 0.39 -3.30 0.54
N PRO A 52 1.01 -3.08 1.71
CA PRO A 52 0.69 -3.69 3.00
C PRO A 52 -0.71 -3.30 3.52
N VAL A 53 -1.27 -4.14 4.42
CA VAL A 53 -2.47 -3.73 5.18
C VAL A 53 -2.14 -2.58 6.11
N ASP A 54 -3.15 -1.84 6.55
CA ASP A 54 -2.91 -0.71 7.44
C ASP A 54 -2.29 -1.19 8.77
N SER A 55 -1.29 -0.45 9.24
CA SER A 55 -0.51 -0.77 10.45
C SER A 55 0.24 -2.11 10.40
N ALA A 56 0.55 -2.63 9.21
CA ALA A 56 1.29 -3.88 9.08
C ALA A 56 2.75 -3.75 9.52
N PHE A 57 3.29 -4.80 10.15
CA PHE A 57 4.71 -5.00 10.39
C PHE A 57 5.28 -5.84 9.24
N ILE A 58 6.18 -5.25 8.46
CA ILE A 58 6.70 -5.87 7.23
C ILE A 58 8.23 -5.94 7.35
N PRO A 59 8.86 -7.03 6.88
CA PRO A 59 10.30 -7.06 6.69
C PRO A 59 10.77 -5.87 5.84
N TYR A 60 12.04 -5.50 5.93
CA TYR A 60 12.62 -4.36 5.18
C TYR A 60 12.30 -4.36 3.66
N ASN A 61 12.05 -5.51 3.03
CA ASN A 61 11.52 -5.58 1.66
C ASN A 61 9.99 -5.48 1.64
N VAL A 62 9.49 -4.31 1.28
CA VAL A 62 8.06 -4.00 1.29
C VAL A 62 7.48 -4.13 -0.12
N THR A 63 6.41 -4.90 -0.25
CA THR A 63 5.63 -4.98 -1.50
C THR A 63 4.39 -4.08 -1.40
N PHE A 64 4.42 -2.98 -2.14
CA PHE A 64 3.28 -2.10 -2.33
C PHE A 64 2.40 -2.59 -3.46
N ASN A 65 1.09 -2.67 -3.24
CA ASN A 65 0.10 -3.08 -4.23
C ASN A 65 -1.19 -2.28 -4.03
N TRP A 66 -1.85 -1.91 -5.14
CA TRP A 66 -3.09 -1.16 -5.15
C TRP A 66 -4.03 -1.62 -6.27
N SER A 67 -5.33 -1.36 -6.11
CA SER A 67 -6.33 -1.72 -7.10
C SER A 67 -6.27 -0.80 -8.33
N ASP A 68 -6.67 -1.32 -9.48
CA ASP A 68 -6.79 -0.52 -10.70
C ASP A 68 -8.01 0.42 -10.62
N PRO A 69 -7.85 1.75 -10.71
CA PRO A 69 -8.98 2.67 -10.76
C PRO A 69 -9.76 2.60 -12.09
N ASN A 70 -9.10 2.20 -13.19
CA ASN A 70 -9.67 2.23 -14.52
C ASN A 70 -9.11 1.10 -15.40
N PRO A 71 -9.80 -0.05 -15.49
CA PRO A 71 -9.31 -1.18 -16.27
C PRO A 71 -9.35 -0.96 -17.79
N TRP A 72 -9.95 0.14 -18.25
CA TRP A 72 -10.17 0.41 -19.69
C TRP A 72 -9.07 1.27 -20.31
N GLU A 73 -8.29 1.98 -19.50
CA GLU A 73 -7.22 2.85 -19.98
C GLU A 73 -5.91 2.55 -19.24
N GLN A 74 -4.79 2.65 -19.95
CA GLN A 74 -3.48 2.58 -19.31
C GLN A 74 -3.27 3.83 -18.45
N LEU A 75 -3.04 3.61 -17.16
CA LEU A 75 -2.65 4.66 -16.22
C LEU A 75 -1.17 4.57 -15.87
N ARG A 76 -0.63 5.70 -15.41
CA ARG A 76 0.62 5.79 -14.66
C ARG A 76 0.32 5.99 -13.18
N TYR A 77 1.28 5.61 -12.35
CA TYR A 77 1.17 5.73 -10.91
C TYR A 77 2.39 6.40 -10.30
N ASP A 78 2.14 7.23 -9.30
CA ASP A 78 3.18 7.73 -8.39
C ASP A 78 2.93 7.17 -7.00
N LEU A 79 3.88 6.40 -6.48
CA LEU A 79 3.86 5.88 -5.11
C LEU A 79 4.60 6.87 -4.20
N TYR A 80 3.89 7.37 -3.20
CA TYR A 80 4.45 8.23 -2.16
C TYR A 80 4.70 7.39 -0.91
N VAL A 81 5.93 7.37 -0.41
CA VAL A 81 6.31 6.72 0.84
C VAL A 81 6.98 7.76 1.73
N SER A 82 6.46 7.97 2.95
CA SER A 82 6.93 9.03 3.84
C SER A 82 7.07 8.59 5.29
N THR A 83 8.05 9.14 6.00
CA THR A 83 8.13 9.01 7.47
C THR A 83 7.22 10.01 8.19
N SER A 84 6.53 10.89 7.46
CA SER A 84 5.58 11.88 7.97
C SER A 84 4.16 11.60 7.46
N LYS A 85 3.18 11.61 8.37
CA LYS A 85 1.76 11.39 8.01
C LYS A 85 1.21 12.44 7.05
N ILE A 86 1.80 13.63 7.04
CA ILE A 86 1.40 14.75 6.18
C ILE A 86 2.21 14.84 4.88
N PHE A 87 3.16 13.92 4.65
CA PHE A 87 4.00 13.85 3.44
C PHE A 87 4.80 15.13 3.16
N ASN A 88 5.58 15.60 4.14
CA ASN A 88 6.50 16.73 3.92
C ASN A 88 7.56 16.34 2.87
N PRO A 89 8.00 17.28 1.99
CA PRO A 89 8.96 16.98 0.92
C PRO A 89 10.23 16.27 1.40
N ASP A 90 10.86 16.78 2.48
CA ASP A 90 12.12 16.23 3.02
C ASP A 90 11.99 14.82 3.62
N SER A 91 10.76 14.38 3.85
CA SER A 91 10.43 13.10 4.47
C SER A 91 9.74 12.14 3.52
N THR A 92 9.64 12.49 2.23
CA THR A 92 8.83 11.75 1.25
C THR A 92 9.64 11.32 0.05
N SER A 93 9.76 10.01 -0.14
CA SER A 93 10.21 9.42 -1.39
C SER A 93 9.03 9.26 -2.34
N ILE A 94 9.23 9.64 -3.60
CA ILE A 94 8.23 9.50 -4.66
C ILE A 94 8.82 8.61 -5.75
N TYR A 95 8.14 7.50 -6.03
CA TYR A 95 8.43 6.63 -7.16
C TYR A 95 7.42 6.94 -8.26
N ASP A 96 7.84 7.65 -9.29
CA ASP A 96 6.96 8.27 -10.26
C ASP A 96 6.82 7.47 -11.57
N SER A 97 5.78 7.80 -12.33
CA SER A 97 5.54 7.29 -13.70
C SER A 97 5.48 5.76 -13.84
N LEU A 98 5.16 5.05 -12.75
CA LEU A 98 5.07 3.59 -12.71
C LEU A 98 3.95 3.08 -13.62
N LEU A 99 4.21 1.99 -14.35
CA LEU A 99 3.20 1.31 -15.18
C LEU A 99 2.61 0.08 -14.50
N SER A 100 3.28 -0.44 -13.48
CA SER A 100 2.84 -1.56 -12.66
C SER A 100 2.00 -1.06 -11.48
N ARG A 101 1.01 -1.86 -11.07
CA ARG A 101 0.23 -1.66 -9.84
C ARG A 101 0.90 -2.24 -8.59
N GLN A 102 2.15 -2.67 -8.76
CA GLN A 102 2.98 -3.23 -7.73
C GLN A 102 4.37 -2.61 -7.79
N PHE A 103 4.90 -2.26 -6.63
CA PHE A 103 6.27 -1.76 -6.47
C PHE A 103 6.91 -2.44 -5.25
N ILE A 104 8.18 -2.82 -5.37
CA ILE A 104 8.95 -3.41 -4.28
C ILE A 104 10.05 -2.42 -3.91
N ASP A 105 10.14 -2.11 -2.62
CA ASP A 105 11.14 -1.21 -2.08
C ASP A 105 11.84 -1.82 -0.86
N THR A 106 13.02 -1.33 -0.54
CA THR A 106 13.74 -1.65 0.69
C THR A 106 13.70 -0.44 1.64
N LEU A 107 12.91 -0.53 2.70
CA LEU A 107 12.76 0.54 3.69
C LEU A 107 13.60 0.25 4.92
N ALA A 108 14.32 1.27 5.40
CA ALA A 108 14.99 1.22 6.70
C ALA A 108 13.99 0.95 7.83
N THR A 109 14.47 0.47 8.98
CA THR A 109 13.60 0.23 10.13
C THR A 109 12.92 1.54 10.55
N GLY A 110 11.59 1.52 10.64
CA GLY A 110 10.82 2.71 10.98
C GLY A 110 9.37 2.69 10.52
N ARG A 111 8.61 3.68 10.99
CA ARG A 111 7.22 3.87 10.62
C ARG A 111 7.13 4.69 9.34
N TYR A 112 6.32 4.20 8.41
CA TYR A 112 6.03 4.89 7.15
C TYR A 112 4.53 5.07 6.95
N TYR A 113 4.20 6.03 6.10
CA TYR A 113 2.89 6.32 5.56
C TYR A 113 2.98 6.29 4.05
N TRP A 114 1.97 5.75 3.39
CA TRP A 114 1.99 5.64 1.95
C TRP A 114 0.62 5.87 1.32
N LYS A 115 0.66 6.40 0.10
CA LYS A 115 -0.49 6.67 -0.76
C LYS A 115 -0.05 6.62 -2.21
N VAL A 116 -1.02 6.48 -3.11
CA VAL A 116 -0.74 6.38 -4.55
C VAL A 116 -1.58 7.40 -5.30
N ARG A 117 -0.96 8.04 -6.28
CA ARG A 117 -1.63 8.83 -7.31
C ARG A 117 -1.70 8.01 -8.59
N ALA A 118 -2.86 7.94 -9.24
CA ALA A 118 -3.04 7.36 -10.56
C ALA A 118 -3.42 8.46 -11.56
N TYR A 119 -2.79 8.46 -12.74
CA TYR A 119 -3.00 9.54 -13.70
C TYR A 119 -2.73 9.13 -15.17
N ASN A 120 -3.31 9.88 -16.09
CA ASN A 120 -2.95 9.96 -17.51
C ASN A 120 -3.20 11.40 -18.01
N SER A 121 -3.27 11.64 -19.32
CA SER A 121 -3.52 12.99 -19.88
C SER A 121 -4.90 13.57 -19.53
N SER A 122 -5.86 12.71 -19.21
CA SER A 122 -7.27 13.06 -19.04
C SER A 122 -7.74 12.95 -17.58
N ILE A 123 -7.03 12.18 -16.77
CA ILE A 123 -7.46 11.83 -15.41
C ILE A 123 -6.32 11.93 -14.40
N GLU A 124 -6.67 12.35 -13.17
CA GLU A 124 -5.80 12.29 -11.99
C GLU A 124 -6.65 11.96 -10.76
N ARG A 125 -6.24 10.93 -10.01
CA ARG A 125 -6.93 10.45 -8.82
C ARG A 125 -5.97 9.94 -7.76
N TRP A 126 -6.28 10.20 -6.49
CA TRP A 126 -5.59 9.64 -5.35
C TRP A 126 -6.27 8.38 -4.85
N SER A 127 -5.50 7.51 -4.19
CA SER A 127 -6.05 6.42 -3.39
C SER A 127 -6.99 6.97 -2.31
N SER A 128 -8.05 6.23 -2.02
CA SER A 128 -9.03 6.59 -0.98
C SER A 128 -8.43 6.55 0.44
N GLN A 129 -7.36 5.76 0.63
CA GLN A 129 -6.66 5.64 1.89
C GLN A 129 -5.25 6.26 1.82
N ILE A 130 -4.79 6.69 2.98
CA ILE A 130 -3.38 6.68 3.37
C ILE A 130 -3.23 5.50 4.32
N ARG A 131 -2.24 4.64 4.09
CA ARG A 131 -1.94 3.53 4.99
C ARG A 131 -0.64 3.75 5.71
N THR A 132 -0.51 3.18 6.90
CA THR A 132 0.75 3.13 7.65
C THR A 132 1.30 1.72 7.67
N LEU A 133 2.63 1.61 7.80
CA LEU A 133 3.35 0.36 8.01
C LEU A 133 4.52 0.61 8.95
N MET A 134 4.99 -0.44 9.60
CA MET A 134 6.27 -0.48 10.29
C MET A 134 7.20 -1.40 9.50
N SER A 135 8.26 -0.83 8.93
CA SER A 135 9.36 -1.63 8.38
C SER A 135 10.23 -2.08 9.54
N VAL A 136 10.50 -3.38 9.63
CA VAL A 136 11.38 -3.96 10.66
C VAL A 136 12.43 -4.85 10.01
N LEU A 137 13.66 -4.73 10.47
CA LEU A 137 14.70 -5.72 10.23
C LEU A 137 14.65 -6.72 11.38
N ARG A 138 14.14 -7.95 11.17
CA ARG A 138 14.13 -8.91 12.27
C ARG A 138 15.56 -9.39 12.55
N GLY A 139 15.82 -9.64 13.81
CA GLY A 139 17.15 -9.91 14.34
C GLY A 139 17.99 -8.66 14.66
N ASP A 140 17.54 -7.46 14.28
CA ASP A 140 18.13 -6.17 14.69
C ASP A 140 17.42 -5.69 15.97
N ALA A 141 17.62 -6.44 17.05
CA ALA A 141 16.95 -6.22 18.33
C ALA A 141 17.38 -4.91 19.00
N ASN A 142 18.60 -4.43 18.72
CA ASN A 142 19.11 -3.17 19.26
C ASN A 142 18.79 -1.95 18.38
N ASN A 143 18.20 -2.17 17.20
CA ASN A 143 17.85 -1.16 16.20
C ASN A 143 19.06 -0.31 15.74
N ASP A 144 20.17 -0.96 15.40
CA ASP A 144 21.33 -0.34 14.77
C ASP A 144 21.41 -0.58 13.25
N ALA A 145 20.33 -1.15 12.69
CA ALA A 145 20.18 -1.55 11.28
C ALA A 145 21.09 -2.70 10.85
N LYS A 146 21.63 -3.47 11.80
CA LYS A 146 22.50 -4.63 11.53
C LYS A 146 22.08 -5.80 12.41
N VAL A 147 22.21 -7.01 11.87
CA VAL A 147 22.01 -8.24 12.63
C VAL A 147 23.38 -8.75 13.06
N THR A 148 23.72 -8.60 14.33
CA THR A 148 25.04 -8.89 14.90
C THR A 148 24.95 -9.57 16.27
N ILE A 149 26.10 -9.85 16.89
CA ILE A 149 26.14 -10.37 18.26
C ILE A 149 25.59 -9.35 19.28
N ALA A 150 25.59 -8.05 18.96
CA ALA A 150 25.04 -7.04 19.86
C ALA A 150 23.53 -7.24 20.08
N ASP A 151 22.80 -7.73 19.07
CA ASP A 151 21.38 -8.05 19.14
C ASP A 151 21.10 -9.25 20.06
N VAL A 152 21.96 -10.27 19.99
CA VAL A 152 21.91 -11.42 20.91
C VAL A 152 22.09 -10.96 22.35
N VAL A 153 23.09 -10.09 22.60
CA VAL A 153 23.34 -9.52 23.93
C VAL A 153 22.15 -8.68 24.39
N TYR A 154 21.56 -7.90 23.49
CA TYR A 154 20.38 -7.09 23.77
C TYR A 154 19.19 -7.96 24.20
N LEU A 155 18.85 -9.00 23.43
CA LEU A 155 17.76 -9.93 23.75
C LEU A 155 17.99 -10.65 25.08
N VAL A 156 19.21 -11.10 25.37
CA VAL A 156 19.54 -11.74 26.66
C VAL A 156 19.32 -10.77 27.83
N ASN A 157 19.73 -9.51 27.68
CA ASN A 157 19.53 -8.51 28.72
C ASN A 157 18.03 -8.18 28.91
N TYR A 158 17.27 -8.08 27.83
CA TYR A 158 15.82 -7.90 27.86
C TYR A 158 15.12 -9.05 28.59
N LEU A 159 15.38 -10.29 28.17
CA LEU A 159 14.70 -11.49 28.69
C LEU A 159 15.05 -11.83 30.13
N PHE A 160 16.31 -11.64 30.54
CA PHE A 160 16.82 -12.20 31.80
C PHE A 160 17.35 -11.17 32.81
N LYS A 161 17.57 -9.91 32.39
CA LYS A 161 18.18 -8.89 33.26
C LYS A 161 17.34 -7.63 33.43
N GLY A 162 16.09 -7.65 32.98
CA GLY A 162 15.19 -6.49 33.04
C GLY A 162 15.69 -5.31 32.20
N GLY A 163 16.42 -5.59 31.12
CA GLY A 163 16.80 -4.57 30.13
C GLY A 163 15.56 -3.91 29.53
N PRO A 164 15.70 -2.69 28.98
CA PRO A 164 14.56 -1.98 28.42
C PRO A 164 13.90 -2.80 27.32
N PRO A 165 12.55 -2.90 27.29
CA PRO A 165 11.87 -3.47 26.13
C PRO A 165 12.22 -2.66 24.89
N SER A 166 12.59 -3.35 23.80
CA SER A 166 12.70 -2.70 22.50
C SER A 166 11.34 -2.11 22.13
N TYR A 167 11.35 -0.94 21.52
CA TYR A 167 10.14 -0.31 20.99
C TYR A 167 9.58 -1.07 19.76
N LEU A 168 10.33 -2.07 19.25
CA LEU A 168 9.95 -2.99 18.19
C LEU A 168 10.21 -4.42 18.68
N LEU A 169 9.31 -4.98 19.49
CA LEU A 169 9.40 -6.39 19.89
C LEU A 169 9.48 -7.30 18.65
N GLU A 170 8.82 -6.93 17.56
CA GLU A 170 8.89 -7.60 16.26
C GLU A 170 10.30 -7.69 15.68
N ALA A 171 11.22 -6.76 15.99
CA ALA A 171 12.61 -6.86 15.57
C ALA A 171 13.37 -7.94 16.38
N GLY A 172 12.92 -8.23 17.60
CA GLY A 172 13.47 -9.28 18.46
C GLY A 172 12.93 -10.68 18.16
N ASP A 173 11.79 -10.80 17.49
CA ASP A 173 11.19 -12.06 17.01
C ASP A 173 11.92 -12.49 15.72
N ALA A 174 13.14 -13.00 15.89
CA ALA A 174 14.04 -13.37 14.80
C ALA A 174 13.57 -14.61 14.03
N ASN A 175 12.72 -15.44 14.65
CA ASN A 175 12.22 -16.70 14.07
C ASN A 175 10.81 -16.59 13.45
N CYS A 176 10.13 -15.44 13.60
CA CYS A 176 8.76 -15.18 13.13
C CYS A 176 7.65 -16.01 13.77
N ASP A 177 7.83 -16.50 15.00
CA ASP A 177 6.79 -17.23 15.73
C ASP A 177 5.81 -16.29 16.46
N GLY A 178 6.05 -14.97 16.40
CA GLY A 178 5.22 -13.94 17.02
C GLY A 178 5.56 -13.67 18.49
N ASN A 179 6.57 -14.33 19.05
CA ASN A 179 7.02 -14.13 20.43
C ASN A 179 8.51 -13.82 20.48
N VAL A 180 8.91 -12.98 21.43
CA VAL A 180 10.33 -12.73 21.71
C VAL A 180 10.74 -13.58 22.90
N THR A 181 11.51 -14.64 22.65
CA THR A 181 11.90 -15.64 23.66
C THR A 181 13.37 -16.05 23.52
N VAL A 182 13.80 -17.01 24.35
CA VAL A 182 15.13 -17.61 24.23
C VAL A 182 15.33 -18.32 22.88
N SER A 183 14.25 -18.73 22.20
CA SER A 183 14.32 -19.33 20.87
C SER A 183 14.91 -18.36 19.84
N ASP A 184 14.59 -17.06 19.94
CA ASP A 184 15.13 -16.03 19.04
C ASP A 184 16.62 -15.79 19.27
N VAL A 185 17.06 -15.83 20.54
CA VAL A 185 18.48 -15.78 20.90
C VAL A 185 19.22 -16.95 20.25
N ILE A 186 18.68 -18.17 20.36
CA ILE A 186 19.27 -19.38 19.75
C ILE A 186 19.26 -19.27 18.23
N TYR A 187 18.18 -18.76 17.64
CA TYR A 187 18.04 -18.56 16.20
C TYR A 187 19.13 -17.62 15.67
N LEU A 188 19.34 -16.46 16.31
CA LEU A 188 20.40 -15.52 15.93
C LEU A 188 21.79 -16.10 16.09
N ILE A 189 22.07 -16.85 17.15
CA ILE A 189 23.37 -17.53 17.32
C ILE A 189 23.61 -18.53 16.17
N ASN A 190 22.59 -19.30 15.80
CA ASN A 190 22.72 -20.27 14.71
C ASN A 190 22.94 -19.56 13.36
N TYR A 191 22.21 -18.48 13.09
CA TYR A 191 22.42 -17.64 11.90
C TYR A 191 23.85 -17.08 11.84
N LEU A 192 24.29 -16.40 12.91
CA LEU A 192 25.55 -15.66 12.94
C LEU A 192 26.80 -16.57 12.94
N PHE A 193 26.72 -17.74 13.59
CA PHE A 193 27.92 -18.55 13.87
C PHE A 193 27.87 -19.99 13.33
N LYS A 194 26.71 -20.48 12.90
CA LYS A 194 26.54 -21.88 12.47
C LYS A 194 25.98 -22.05 11.06
N GLY A 195 25.88 -20.96 10.28
CA GLY A 195 25.33 -21.00 8.93
C GLY A 195 23.83 -21.31 8.89
N GLY A 196 23.11 -20.99 9.96
CA GLY A 196 21.66 -21.10 10.01
C GLY A 196 20.97 -20.13 9.04
N PRO A 197 19.64 -20.28 8.84
CA PRO A 197 18.86 -19.37 8.00
C PRO A 197 18.91 -17.94 8.53
N LYS A 198 18.87 -16.95 7.63
CA LYS A 198 18.69 -15.54 8.02
C LYS A 198 17.36 -15.33 8.76
N PRO A 199 17.27 -14.32 9.64
CA PRO A 199 15.97 -13.86 10.12
C PRO A 199 15.04 -13.55 8.96
N CYS A 200 13.76 -13.82 9.20
CA CYS A 200 12.66 -13.37 8.36
C CYS A 200 12.48 -11.83 8.48
#